data_AF-A0A531A310-F1
#
_entry.id   AF-A0A531A310-F1
#
_cell.length_a   1.000
_cell.length_b   1.000
_cell.length_c   1.000
_cell.angle_alpha   90.00
_cell.angle_beta   90.00
_cell.angle_gamma   90.00
#
_symmetry.space_group_name_H-M   'P 1'
#
loop_
_entity.id
_entity.type
_entity.pdbx_description
1 polymer ?
#
loop_
_entity_poly.entity_id
_entity_poly.type
_entity_poly.pdbx_seq_one_letter_code
_entity_poly.pdbx_strand_id
1 'polypeptide(L)' 'MDLVDTIKKTLVPIHREGYPFIAAFAAVTLFLGYFSSILFWVCLIATAWCVYFFRDPERVT' A
#
# COMPACT_ATOMS: atom_id res chain seq x y z
N MET A 1 -9.23 -4.84 26.88
CA MET A 1 -8.38 -4.53 25.72
C MET A 1 -9.07 -5.15 24.53
N ASP A 2 -9.57 -4.32 23.63
CA ASP A 2 -10.38 -4.77 22.50
C ASP A 2 -9.47 -5.36 21.42
N LEU A 3 -9.87 -6.49 20.81
CA LEU A 3 -9.07 -7.17 19.79
C LEU A 3 -8.78 -6.23 18.60
N VAL A 4 -9.72 -5.31 18.36
CA VAL A 4 -9.67 -4.29 17.32
C VAL A 4 -8.55 -3.27 17.53
N ASP A 5 -8.25 -2.90 18.78
CA ASP A 5 -7.18 -1.96 19.10
C ASP A 5 -5.79 -2.57 18.89
N THR A 6 -5.64 -3.87 19.18
CA THR A 6 -4.40 -4.61 18.87
C THR A 6 -4.15 -4.67 17.36
N ILE A 7 -5.18 -4.97 16.57
CA ILE A 7 -5.07 -5.02 15.11
C ILE A 7 -4.71 -3.65 14.54
N LYS A 8 -5.35 -2.58 15.03
CA LYS A 8 -5.01 -1.20 14.66
C LYS A 8 -3.58 -0.82 15.05
N LYS A 9 -3.09 -1.29 16.20
CA LYS A 9 -1.71 -1.01 16.67
C LYS A 9 -0.65 -1.78 15.89
N THR A 10 -0.99 -2.93 15.31
CA THR A 10 -0.09 -3.69 14.43
C THR A 10 -0.07 -3.15 12.99
N LEU A 11 -1.14 -2.48 12.56
CA LEU A 11 -1.19 -1.80 11.27
C LEU A 11 -0.34 -0.52 11.33
N VAL A 12 0.88 -0.61 10.82
CA VAL A 12 1.78 0.53 10.71
C VAL A 12 1.09 1.64 9.90
N PRO A 13 0.92 2.85 10.46
CA PRO A 13 0.22 3.92 9.78
C PRO A 13 0.93 4.29 8.48
N ILE A 14 0.15 4.42 7.40
CA ILE A 14 0.63 4.93 6.12
C ILE A 14 0.51 6.46 6.18
N HIS A 15 1.51 7.20 5.71
CA HIS A 15 1.40 8.66 5.70
C HIS A 15 0.24 9.09 4.78
N ARG A 16 -0.49 10.14 5.17
CA ARG A 16 -1.67 10.61 4.42
C ARG A 16 -1.37 10.94 2.96
N GLU A 17 -0.17 11.40 2.65
CA GLU A 17 0.23 11.78 1.30
C GLU A 17 0.65 10.57 0.43
N GLY A 18 0.73 9.37 1.03
CA GLY A 18 1.08 8.13 0.34
C GLY A 18 -0.14 7.44 -0.25
N TYR A 19 -1.31 7.65 0.37
CA TYR A 19 -2.59 7.18 -0.14
C TYR A 19 -2.90 7.59 -1.59
N PRO A 20 -2.73 8.85 -2.03
CA PRO A 20 -2.97 9.22 -3.42
C PRO A 20 -1.99 8.53 -4.39
N PHE A 21 -0.72 8.35 -4.01
CA PHE A 21 0.24 7.60 -4.83
C PHE A 21 -0.11 6.12 -4.94
N ILE A 22 -0.43 5.47 -3.81
CA ILE A 22 -0.84 4.07 -3.78
C ILE A 22 -2.13 3.87 -4.60
N ALA A 23 -3.10 4.76 -4.46
CA ALA A 23 -4.36 4.70 -5.21
C ALA A 23 -4.13 4.86 -6.73
N ALA A 24 -3.26 5.79 -7.14
CA ALA A 24 -2.90 5.97 -8.54
C ALA A 24 -2.22 4.72 -9.11
N PHE A 25 -1.23 4.16 -8.40
CA PHE A 25 -0.55 2.93 -8.81
C PHE A 25 -1.48 1.71 -8.84
N ALA A 26 -2.40 1.61 -7.87
CA ALA A 26 -3.40 0.55 -7.86
C ALA A 26 -4.36 0.65 -9.07
N ALA A 27 -4.82 1.87 -9.40
CA ALA A 27 -5.65 2.10 -10.58
C ALA A 27 -4.92 1.74 -11.88
N VAL A 28 -3.65 2.15 -12.01
CA VAL A 28 -2.79 1.78 -13.16
C VAL A 28 -2.60 0.26 -13.21
N THR A 29 -2.35 -0.41 -12.09
CA THR A 29 -2.19 -1.86 -12.02
C THR A 29 -3.43 -2.60 -12.49
N LEU A 30 -4.62 -2.17 -12.08
CA LEU A 30 -5.87 -2.76 -12.53
C LEU A 30 -6.11 -2.52 -14.03
N PHE A 31 -5.82 -1.31 -14.51
CA PHE A 31 -5.98 -0.97 -15.92
C PHE A 31 -5.01 -1.77 -16.80
N LEU A 32 -3.71 -1.80 -16.47
CA LEU A 32 -2.70 -2.58 -17.20
C LEU A 32 -2.92 -4.09 -17.06
N GLY A 33 -3.39 -4.54 -15.90
CA GLY A 33 -3.65 -5.94 -15.65
C GLY A 33 -4.79 -6.52 -16.46
N TYR A 34 -5.72 -5.68 -16.93
CA TYR A 34 -6.74 -6.09 -17.89
C TYR A 34 -6.15 -6.50 -19.24
N PHE A 35 -5.01 -5.92 -19.64
CA PHE A 35 -4.38 -6.21 -20.93
C PHE A 35 -3.39 -7.37 -20.88
N SER A 36 -2.68 -7.57 -19.77
CA SER A 36 -1.68 -8.64 -19.64
C SER A 36 -1.40 -9.03 -18.20
N SER A 37 -1.43 -10.34 -17.94
CA SER A 37 -1.11 -10.91 -16.62
C SER A 37 0.33 -10.62 -16.18
N ILE A 38 1.29 -10.53 -17.10
CA ILE A 38 2.69 -10.23 -16.75
C ILE A 38 2.82 -8.78 -16.26
N LEU A 39 2.20 -7.83 -16.97
CA LEU A 39 2.17 -6.42 -16.56
C LEU A 39 1.43 -6.25 -15.22
N PHE A 40 0.35 -6.99 -15.00
CA PHE A 40 -0.35 -7.00 -13.72
C PHE A 40 0.60 -7.31 -12.56
N TRP A 41 1.37 -8.39 -12.64
CA TRP A 41 2.28 -8.78 -11.57
C TRP A 41 3.38 -7.75 -11.33
N VAL A 42 3.96 -7.18 -12.39
CA VAL A 42 4.99 -6.12 -12.26
C VAL A 42 4.41 -4.88 -11.59
N CYS A 43 3.24 -4.41 -12.04
CA CYS A 43 2.57 -3.25 -11.46
C CYS A 43 2.06 -3.52 -10.03
N LEU A 44 1.64 -4.75 -9.72
CA LEU A 44 1.24 -5.15 -8.38
C LEU A 44 2.43 -5.08 -7.42
N ILE A 45 3.58 -5.64 -7.80
CA ILE A 45 4.82 -5.54 -7.00
C ILE A 45 5.21 -4.07 -6.79
N ALA A 46 5.13 -3.24 -7.84
CA ALA A 46 5.39 -1.81 -7.71
C ALA A 46 4.41 -1.10 -6.75
N THR A 47 3.11 -1.43 -6.82
CA THR A 47 2.09 -0.90 -5.90
C THR A 47 2.37 -1.32 -4.47
N ALA A 48 2.73 -2.58 -4.25
CA ALA A 48 3.13 -3.08 -2.93
C ALA A 48 4.39 -2.38 -2.41
N TRP A 49 5.34 -2.06 -3.30
CA TRP A 49 6.53 -1.27 -2.95
C TRP A 49 6.15 0.16 -2.54
N CYS A 50 5.23 0.82 -3.24
CA CYS A 50 4.72 2.13 -2.83
C CYS A 50 4.07 2.07 -1.44
N VAL A 51 3.25 1.05 -1.17
CA VAL A 51 2.65 0.84 0.16
C VAL A 51 3.73 0.69 1.23
N TYR A 52 4.77 -0.08 0.96
CA TYR A 52 5.87 -0.29 1.90
C TYR A 52 6.72 0.98 2.09
N PHE A 53 6.99 1.73 1.03
CA PHE A 53 7.77 2.98 1.08
C PHE A 53 7.08 4.07 1.90
N PHE A 54 5.76 4.17 1.76
CA PHE A 54 4.93 5.16 2.44
C PHE A 54 4.46 4.75 3.84
N ARG A 55 4.89 3.57 4.30
CA ARG A 55 4.73 3.10 5.68
C ARG A 55 5.61 3.94 6.60
N ASP A 56 5.02 4.81 7.41
CA ASP A 56 5.77 5.57 8.41
C ASP A 56 5.65 4.84 9.77
N PRO A 57 6.72 4.18 10.26
CA PRO A 57 6.68 3.59 11.59
C PRO A 57 6.60 4.70 12.64
N GLU A 58 5.93 4.41 13.76
CA GLU A 58 5.93 5.30 14.91
C GLU A 58 7.37 5.57 15.34
N ARG A 59 7.82 6.82 15.19
CA ARG A 59 9.21 7.21 15.48
C ARG A 59 9.35 7.29 16.98
N VAL A 60 9.88 6.24 17.58
CA VAL A 60 10.28 6.24 18.98
C VAL A 60 11.53 7.13 19.12
N THR A 61 11.37 8.27 19.78
CA THR A 61 12.48 9.09 20.30
C THR A 61 12.56 8.95 21.80
#